data_AF-A0A941LM42-F1
#
_entry.id   AF-A0A941LM42-F1
#
_cell.length_a   1.000
_cell.length_b   1.000
_cell.length_c   1.000
_cell.angle_alpha   90.00
_cell.angle_beta   90.00
_cell.angle_gamma   90.00
#
_symmetry.space_group_name_H-M   'P 1'
#
loop_
_entity.id
_entity.type
_entity.pdbx_description
1 polymer ?
#
loop_
_entity_poly.entity_id
_entity_poly.type
_entity_poly.pdbx_seq_one_letter_code
_entity_poly.pdbx_strand_id
1 'polypeptide(L)'
;MADAQQALGESVAEGTPTEPKTCLFKAHRSEGNTVTVQLHDTSGQDRRAWFNKERLRRDSRLIPGIGEGAVRVDTASLSRLTFLHEEELVTVIVASTKQKHLADAVTQLSRTVAERYGAPLTATIPSTPSGPITEQESPHDAGSRIAPVTLTRTHPAPDLIQDGPKKSTSIDPSNLIGTWHTRVSRGTTQHDLLLVIKPNLEWSLSSMMEFDGILNAESGLWSLERANTFRGLGWKGTYRITAPNAFATSGSVQANWKRLMTDQNPSRIPAELWNLRREATSVPVFQLKTVDPDLVGQWEGSGTYAGGPATFVWAIQPSAATDLLIVDSLKGTVQTKDGLPQLQPVQKKQQRVSVIAFNDHGFTTTDGKTNLKWNKLQQPQSTETRQL
;
A
#
# COMPACT_ATOMS: atom_id res chain seq x y z
N MET A 1 -20.21 35.57 1.46
CA MET A 1 -21.63 35.17 1.52
C MET A 1 -21.97 34.21 0.38
N ALA A 2 -21.86 34.63 -0.88
CA ALA A 2 -22.08 33.77 -2.05
C ALA A 2 -21.33 32.43 -1.99
N ASP A 3 -20.08 32.45 -1.53
CA ASP A 3 -19.20 31.27 -1.39
C ASP A 3 -19.76 30.24 -0.39
N ALA A 4 -20.38 30.70 0.70
CA ALA A 4 -21.00 29.85 1.71
C ALA A 4 -22.35 29.29 1.23
N GLN A 5 -23.11 30.07 0.45
CA GLN A 5 -24.31 29.58 -0.26
C GLN A 5 -23.95 28.50 -1.30
N GLN A 6 -22.85 28.68 -2.05
CA GLN A 6 -22.34 27.66 -2.97
C GLN A 6 -21.90 26.39 -2.22
N ALA A 7 -21.18 26.53 -1.11
CA ALA A 7 -20.72 25.38 -0.32
C ALA A 7 -21.88 24.54 0.26
N LEU A 8 -22.96 25.17 0.74
CA LEU A 8 -24.14 24.48 1.28
C LEU A 8 -25.17 24.06 0.22
N GLY A 9 -25.16 24.67 -0.96
CA GLY A 9 -26.16 24.45 -2.00
C GLY A 9 -27.53 25.10 -1.71
N GLU A 10 -27.63 25.97 -0.71
CA GLU A 10 -28.86 26.70 -0.37
C GLU A 10 -28.57 28.08 0.21
N SER A 11 -29.55 28.99 0.17
CA SER A 11 -29.43 30.37 0.64
C SER A 11 -29.05 30.45 2.12
N VAL A 12 -28.02 31.23 2.42
CA VAL A 12 -27.53 31.49 3.78
C VAL A 12 -27.89 32.89 4.25
N ALA A 13 -28.02 33.05 5.57
CA ALA A 13 -28.00 34.34 6.22
C ALA A 13 -26.60 34.99 6.14
N GLU A 14 -26.53 36.29 6.42
CA GLU A 14 -25.25 36.99 6.55
C GLU A 14 -24.40 36.40 7.70
N GLY A 15 -23.07 36.54 7.57
CA GLY A 15 -22.12 35.90 8.48
C GLY A 15 -22.06 36.59 9.83
N THR A 16 -22.65 35.97 10.86
CA THR A 16 -22.61 36.49 12.24
C THR A 16 -21.27 36.15 12.90
N PRO A 17 -20.55 37.11 13.49
CA PRO A 17 -19.44 36.80 14.38
C PRO A 17 -19.98 36.15 15.66
N THR A 18 -19.48 34.97 16.03
CA THR A 18 -19.94 34.21 17.21
C THR A 18 -18.97 34.25 18.38
N GLU A 19 -17.68 34.40 18.07
CA GLU A 19 -16.56 34.49 19.01
C GLU A 19 -15.50 35.42 18.41
N PRO A 20 -14.52 35.92 19.18
CA PRO A 20 -13.34 36.57 18.61
C PRO A 20 -12.73 35.67 17.53
N LYS A 21 -12.54 36.21 16.32
CA LYS A 21 -11.99 35.52 15.14
C LYS A 21 -12.80 34.32 14.59
N THR A 22 -14.05 34.10 15.03
CA THR A 22 -14.97 33.07 14.47
C THR A 22 -16.20 33.71 13.81
N CYS A 23 -16.46 33.38 12.54
CA CYS A 23 -17.63 33.81 11.76
C CYS A 23 -18.48 32.60 11.32
N LEU A 24 -19.80 32.70 11.48
CA LEU A 24 -20.79 31.64 11.21
C LEU A 24 -21.85 32.11 10.21
N PHE A 25 -22.03 31.36 9.13
CA PHE A 25 -23.15 31.49 8.19
C PHE A 25 -24.12 30.32 8.42
N LYS A 26 -25.43 30.61 8.52
CA LYS A 26 -26.48 29.59 8.71
C LYS A 26 -27.38 29.50 7.48
N ALA A 27 -27.79 28.31 7.08
CA ALA A 27 -28.80 28.13 6.02
C ALA A 27 -30.18 28.63 6.47
N HIS A 28 -30.92 29.29 5.59
CA HIS A 28 -32.27 29.80 5.89
C HIS A 28 -33.35 28.72 6.05
N ARG A 29 -33.14 27.51 5.51
CA ARG A 29 -34.17 26.45 5.43
C ARG A 29 -33.82 25.17 6.20
N SER A 30 -32.69 25.12 6.90
CA SER A 30 -32.27 23.93 7.66
C SER A 30 -31.30 24.30 8.77
N GLU A 31 -31.78 24.21 10.01
CA GLU A 31 -31.10 24.76 11.20
C GLU A 31 -29.76 24.07 11.52
N GLY A 32 -29.54 22.86 11.03
CA GLY A 32 -28.27 22.12 11.13
C GLY A 32 -27.26 22.35 9.99
N ASN A 33 -27.60 23.13 8.96
CA ASN A 33 -26.72 23.38 7.82
C ASN A 33 -25.98 24.72 7.99
N THR A 34 -24.65 24.69 8.13
CA THR A 34 -23.82 25.86 8.46
C THR A 34 -22.46 25.85 7.78
N VAL A 35 -21.89 27.07 7.63
CA VAL A 35 -20.48 27.28 7.31
C VAL A 35 -19.84 28.07 8.44
N THR A 36 -18.76 27.56 9.01
CA THR A 36 -17.95 28.28 10.01
C THR A 36 -16.57 28.57 9.43
N VAL A 37 -16.08 29.79 9.59
CA VAL A 37 -14.68 30.16 9.35
C VAL A 37 -14.10 30.66 10.67
N GLN A 38 -13.05 30.00 11.15
CA GLN A 38 -12.39 30.26 12.43
C GLN A 38 -10.90 30.50 12.20
N LEU A 39 -10.39 31.61 12.72
CA LEU A 39 -8.95 31.90 12.82
C LEU A 39 -8.54 31.72 14.30
N HIS A 40 -7.59 30.83 14.58
CA HIS A 40 -7.30 30.38 15.95
C HIS A 40 -6.37 31.36 16.69
N ASP A 41 -6.93 32.08 17.66
CA ASP A 41 -6.18 33.06 18.45
C ASP A 41 -5.17 32.44 19.45
N THR A 42 -4.44 33.33 20.14
CA THR A 42 -3.53 33.14 21.27
C THR A 42 -2.07 32.81 20.96
N SER A 43 -1.21 33.63 21.57
CA SER A 43 0.23 33.45 21.70
C SER A 43 0.58 32.36 22.72
N GLY A 44 1.59 31.53 22.42
CA GLY A 44 2.29 30.74 23.44
C GLY A 44 2.12 29.22 23.39
N GLN A 45 1.53 28.65 22.33
CA GLN A 45 1.62 27.20 22.06
C GLN A 45 2.07 26.93 20.63
N ASP A 46 2.73 25.79 20.44
CA ASP A 46 3.29 25.34 19.16
C ASP A 46 2.16 24.92 18.20
N ARG A 47 1.59 25.92 17.52
CA ARG A 47 0.56 25.74 16.47
C ARG A 47 1.06 24.84 15.34
N ARG A 48 2.36 24.84 15.04
CA ARG A 48 2.96 23.98 14.00
C ARG A 48 2.93 22.52 14.44
N ALA A 49 3.24 22.21 15.71
CA ALA A 49 3.08 20.88 16.29
C ALA A 49 1.61 20.47 16.45
N TRP A 50 0.69 21.37 16.79
CA TRP A 50 -0.76 21.05 16.79
C TRP A 50 -1.24 20.71 15.38
N PHE A 51 -0.87 21.52 14.39
CA PHE A 51 -1.23 21.29 12.99
C PHE A 51 -0.66 19.97 12.48
N ASN A 52 0.60 19.69 12.79
CA ASN A 52 1.22 18.40 12.50
C ASN A 52 0.50 17.25 13.21
N LYS A 53 0.10 17.38 14.48
CA LYS A 53 -0.72 16.37 15.18
C LYS A 53 -2.05 16.12 14.46
N GLU A 54 -2.72 17.16 13.96
CA GLU A 54 -3.99 17.01 13.23
C GLU A 54 -3.77 16.41 11.82
N ARG A 55 -2.66 16.71 11.13
CA ARG A 55 -2.22 16.03 9.88
C ARG A 55 -2.06 14.51 10.04
N LEU A 56 -1.81 14.04 11.27
CA LEU A 56 -1.43 12.67 11.58
C LEU A 56 -2.58 11.78 12.08
N ARG A 57 -3.81 12.29 12.16
CA ARG A 57 -4.97 11.45 12.53
C ARG A 57 -5.37 10.51 11.39
N ARG A 58 -5.94 9.35 11.76
CA ARG A 58 -6.40 8.33 10.80
C ARG A 58 -7.56 8.79 9.92
N ASP A 59 -8.33 9.78 10.37
CA ASP A 59 -9.46 10.40 9.67
C ASP A 59 -9.09 11.67 8.89
N SER A 60 -7.81 12.05 8.89
CA SER A 60 -7.27 13.21 8.17
C SER A 60 -6.83 12.88 6.75
N ARG A 61 -7.14 13.78 5.80
CA ARG A 61 -6.68 13.78 4.41
C ARG A 61 -5.86 15.04 4.15
N LEU A 62 -4.68 14.90 3.54
CA LEU A 62 -3.87 16.06 3.15
C LEU A 62 -4.43 16.70 1.87
N ILE A 63 -4.53 18.03 1.85
CA ILE A 63 -5.00 18.81 0.68
C ILE A 63 -3.83 19.65 0.15
N PRO A 64 -3.37 19.44 -1.10
CA PRO A 64 -2.23 20.16 -1.66
C PRO A 64 -2.58 21.58 -2.15
N GLY A 65 -1.60 22.47 -2.11
CA GLY A 65 -1.70 23.81 -2.70
C GLY A 65 -2.62 24.77 -1.97
N ILE A 66 -2.61 24.75 -0.63
CA ILE A 66 -3.30 25.73 0.24
C ILE A 66 -2.37 26.03 1.42
N GLY A 67 -1.84 27.26 1.50
CA GLY A 67 -0.92 27.71 2.55
C GLY A 67 0.38 26.88 2.61
N GLU A 68 0.92 26.74 3.82
CA GLU A 68 2.03 25.82 4.13
C GLU A 68 1.58 24.33 4.20
N GLY A 69 0.31 24.08 3.87
CA GLY A 69 -0.34 22.78 3.88
C GLY A 69 -1.75 22.86 4.47
N ALA A 70 -2.60 21.92 4.06
CA ALA A 70 -3.97 21.80 4.56
C ALA A 70 -4.34 20.35 4.92
N VAL A 71 -5.25 20.21 5.87
CA VAL A 71 -5.80 18.95 6.39
C VAL A 71 -7.31 19.01 6.33
N ARG A 72 -7.95 18.01 5.73
CA ARG A 72 -9.41 17.83 5.77
C ARG A 72 -9.78 16.60 6.59
N VAL A 73 -10.74 16.72 7.50
CA VAL A 73 -11.38 15.62 8.24
C VAL A 73 -12.83 15.52 7.79
N ASP A 74 -13.25 14.35 7.34
CA ASP A 74 -14.56 14.08 6.76
C ASP A 74 -15.43 13.24 7.71
N THR A 75 -16.69 13.62 7.87
CA THR A 75 -17.74 12.86 8.59
C THR A 75 -19.03 12.82 7.77
N ALA A 76 -20.03 12.04 8.18
CA ALA A 76 -21.26 11.83 7.39
C ALA A 76 -22.10 13.09 7.11
N SER A 77 -21.97 14.14 7.93
CA SER A 77 -22.74 15.40 7.81
C SER A 77 -21.89 16.67 7.97
N LEU A 78 -20.57 16.54 8.08
CA LEU A 78 -19.65 17.65 8.29
C LEU A 78 -18.28 17.33 7.67
N SER A 79 -17.74 18.26 6.89
CA SER A 79 -16.34 18.25 6.47
C SER A 79 -15.64 19.52 6.97
N ARG A 80 -14.45 19.35 7.54
CA ARG A 80 -13.66 20.43 8.15
C ARG A 80 -12.26 20.43 7.54
N LEU A 81 -11.82 21.57 7.03
CA LEU A 81 -10.49 21.76 6.49
C LEU A 81 -9.74 22.84 7.31
N THR A 82 -8.56 22.52 7.82
CA THR A 82 -7.65 23.48 8.46
C THR A 82 -6.40 23.66 7.62
N PHE A 83 -5.93 24.89 7.45
CA PHE A 83 -4.65 25.22 6.81
C PHE A 83 -3.79 26.12 7.70
N LEU A 84 -2.47 26.06 7.49
CA LEU A 84 -1.45 26.84 8.17
C LEU A 84 -0.89 27.92 7.23
N HIS A 85 -0.69 29.14 7.70
CA HIS A 85 -0.02 30.22 6.98
C HIS A 85 0.59 31.22 7.97
N GLU A 86 1.91 31.44 7.91
CA GLU A 86 2.61 32.43 8.75
C GLU A 86 2.33 32.22 10.25
N GLU A 87 2.43 30.96 10.66
CA GLU A 87 2.10 30.46 12.00
C GLU A 87 0.64 30.63 12.44
N GLU A 88 -0.23 31.27 11.67
CA GLU A 88 -1.68 31.32 11.92
C GLU A 88 -2.40 30.08 11.38
N LEU A 89 -3.45 29.66 12.10
CA LEU A 89 -4.29 28.53 11.72
C LEU A 89 -5.70 28.99 11.36
N VAL A 90 -6.14 28.62 10.17
CA VAL A 90 -7.49 28.92 9.67
C VAL A 90 -8.24 27.61 9.44
N THR A 91 -9.38 27.46 10.10
CA THR A 91 -10.29 26.32 9.96
C THR A 91 -11.59 26.75 9.27
N VAL A 92 -11.93 26.05 8.19
CA VAL A 92 -13.22 26.14 7.50
C VAL A 92 -14.01 24.86 7.79
N ILE A 93 -15.26 25.00 8.21
CA ILE A 93 -16.19 23.90 8.47
C ILE A 93 -17.40 24.07 7.56
N VAL A 94 -17.79 23.01 6.86
CA VAL A 94 -19.09 22.92 6.18
C VAL A 94 -19.86 21.77 6.82
N ALA A 95 -20.95 22.09 7.51
CA ALA A 95 -21.91 21.12 8.04
C ALA A 95 -23.17 21.13 7.16
N SER A 96 -23.55 19.98 6.60
CA SER A 96 -24.79 19.83 5.85
C SER A 96 -25.26 18.38 5.81
N THR A 97 -26.57 18.17 5.93
CA THR A 97 -27.22 16.88 5.65
C THR A 97 -27.70 16.75 4.20
N LYS A 98 -27.52 17.78 3.37
CA LYS A 98 -28.00 17.84 1.97
C LYS A 98 -26.89 17.82 0.93
N GLN A 99 -25.74 18.43 1.24
CA GLN A 99 -24.62 18.57 0.32
C GLN A 99 -23.97 17.19 0.08
N LYS A 100 -24.17 16.61 -1.11
CA LYS A 100 -23.58 15.31 -1.49
C LYS A 100 -22.05 15.36 -1.58
N HIS A 101 -21.48 16.53 -1.84
CA HIS A 101 -20.05 16.74 -2.08
C HIS A 101 -19.39 17.61 -1.00
N LEU A 102 -19.69 17.36 0.29
CA LEU A 102 -19.14 18.10 1.45
C LEU A 102 -17.62 18.26 1.39
N ALA A 103 -16.94 17.17 1.05
CA ALA A 103 -15.50 17.07 0.84
C ALA A 103 -14.95 18.12 -0.13
N ASP A 104 -15.61 18.29 -1.27
CA ASP A 104 -15.16 19.14 -2.37
C ASP A 104 -15.61 20.59 -2.13
N ALA A 105 -16.81 20.77 -1.56
CA ALA A 105 -17.35 22.06 -1.15
C ALA A 105 -16.46 22.77 -0.12
N VAL A 106 -16.02 22.09 0.94
CA VAL A 106 -15.07 22.70 1.90
C VAL A 106 -13.69 22.92 1.29
N THR A 107 -13.25 22.05 0.37
CA THR A 107 -11.95 22.22 -0.32
C THR A 107 -11.95 23.43 -1.25
N GLN A 108 -13.02 23.66 -2.02
CA GLN A 108 -13.18 24.86 -2.84
C GLN A 108 -13.30 26.12 -1.97
N LEU A 109 -14.17 26.10 -0.96
CA LEU A 109 -14.35 27.23 -0.06
C LEU A 109 -13.05 27.60 0.67
N SER A 110 -12.26 26.61 1.10
CA SER A 110 -10.97 26.85 1.76
C SER A 110 -9.92 27.47 0.84
N ARG A 111 -9.98 27.22 -0.48
CA ARG A 111 -9.12 27.95 -1.44
C ARG A 111 -9.52 29.42 -1.49
N THR A 112 -10.81 29.73 -1.60
CA THR A 112 -11.30 31.12 -1.59
C THR A 112 -11.03 31.84 -0.25
N VAL A 113 -11.10 31.13 0.87
CA VAL A 113 -10.74 31.67 2.20
C VAL A 113 -9.23 31.93 2.28
N ALA A 114 -8.39 30.98 1.84
CA ALA A 114 -6.94 31.15 1.81
C ALA A 114 -6.50 32.33 0.93
N GLU A 115 -7.06 32.44 -0.29
CA GLU A 115 -6.84 33.55 -1.21
C GLU A 115 -7.18 34.91 -0.57
N ARG A 116 -8.35 35.02 0.05
CA ARG A 116 -8.78 36.26 0.76
C ARG A 116 -8.02 36.53 2.05
N TYR A 117 -7.35 35.52 2.61
CA TYR A 117 -6.49 35.63 3.79
C TYR A 117 -5.01 35.91 3.42
N GLY A 118 -4.66 35.93 2.12
CA GLY A 118 -3.28 36.13 1.65
C GLY A 118 -2.42 34.87 1.57
N ALA A 119 -2.96 33.71 1.99
CA ALA A 119 -2.22 32.46 2.01
C ALA A 119 -1.94 31.92 0.59
N PRO A 120 -0.72 31.43 0.29
CA PRO A 120 -0.33 31.02 -1.05
C PRO A 120 -1.14 29.81 -1.56
N LEU A 121 -1.56 29.88 -2.83
CA LEU A 121 -2.24 28.80 -3.54
C LEU A 121 -1.35 28.25 -4.67
N THR A 122 -0.58 27.19 -4.38
CA THR A 122 0.19 26.49 -5.43
C THR A 122 -0.76 25.70 -6.32
N ALA A 123 -0.83 26.06 -7.61
CA ALA A 123 -1.69 25.37 -8.56
C ALA A 123 -1.19 23.93 -8.83
N THR A 124 -2.04 22.95 -8.54
CA THR A 124 -1.89 21.57 -9.05
C THR A 124 -2.87 21.39 -10.22
N ILE A 125 -2.46 20.62 -11.23
CA ILE A 125 -3.13 20.49 -12.54
C ILE A 125 -4.60 20.01 -12.39
N PRO A 126 -5.56 20.51 -13.21
CA PRO A 126 -6.97 20.15 -13.06
C PRO A 126 -7.26 18.69 -13.43
N SER A 127 -8.12 18.03 -12.64
CA SER A 127 -8.77 16.79 -13.05
C SER A 127 -9.75 17.06 -14.20
N THR A 128 -9.70 16.23 -15.25
CA THR A 128 -10.58 16.33 -16.42
C THR A 128 -12.06 16.17 -16.03
N PRO A 129 -12.99 17.00 -16.52
CA PRO A 129 -14.40 16.91 -16.15
C PRO A 129 -15.10 15.72 -16.84
N SER A 130 -15.61 14.78 -16.05
CA SER A 130 -16.51 13.74 -16.54
C SER A 130 -17.90 14.32 -16.83
N GLY A 131 -18.26 14.42 -18.11
CA GLY A 131 -19.62 14.72 -18.54
C GLY A 131 -20.61 13.58 -18.22
N PRO A 132 -21.92 13.87 -18.14
CA PRO A 132 -22.92 12.88 -17.77
C PRO A 132 -23.28 11.92 -18.91
N ILE A 133 -23.69 10.70 -18.56
CA ILE A 133 -24.50 9.83 -19.40
C ILE A 133 -25.77 9.50 -18.61
N THR A 134 -26.92 9.72 -19.25
CA THR A 134 -28.25 9.64 -18.62
C THR A 134 -28.81 8.21 -18.65
N GLU A 135 -29.85 7.98 -17.85
CA GLU A 135 -30.56 6.71 -17.65
C GLU A 135 -31.09 6.07 -18.94
N GLN A 136 -31.26 4.74 -18.93
CA GLN A 136 -32.54 4.15 -19.35
C GLN A 136 -32.80 2.80 -18.64
N GLU A 137 -34.05 2.54 -18.26
CA GLU A 137 -34.47 1.36 -17.48
C GLU A 137 -35.27 0.32 -18.30
N SER A 138 -35.18 -0.96 -17.88
CA SER A 138 -36.30 -1.93 -17.79
C SER A 138 -36.95 -2.50 -19.09
N PRO A 139 -37.78 -3.57 -19.02
CA PRO A 139 -37.67 -4.80 -18.18
C PRO A 139 -38.13 -6.14 -18.88
N HIS A 140 -38.05 -7.27 -18.14
CA HIS A 140 -38.86 -8.53 -18.30
C HIS A 140 -38.67 -9.40 -19.58
N ASP A 141 -38.84 -10.74 -19.61
CA ASP A 141 -38.99 -11.85 -18.61
C ASP A 141 -38.53 -13.18 -19.33
N ALA A 142 -38.71 -14.47 -18.94
CA ALA A 142 -39.49 -15.16 -17.90
C ALA A 142 -38.94 -16.59 -17.58
N GLY A 143 -39.25 -17.10 -16.37
CA GLY A 143 -39.32 -18.54 -16.04
C GLY A 143 -38.01 -19.30 -15.72
N SER A 144 -38.02 -20.41 -14.95
CA SER A 144 -39.13 -21.04 -14.21
C SER A 144 -38.68 -22.02 -13.09
N ARG A 145 -39.17 -21.75 -11.86
CA ARG A 145 -39.48 -22.70 -10.76
C ARG A 145 -38.36 -23.52 -10.08
N ILE A 146 -38.75 -24.17 -8.96
CA ILE A 146 -37.93 -24.56 -7.80
C ILE A 146 -38.36 -25.94 -7.24
N ALA A 147 -37.39 -26.76 -6.82
CA ALA A 147 -37.50 -27.91 -5.88
C ALA A 147 -38.35 -29.15 -6.34
N PRO A 148 -38.45 -30.23 -5.53
CA PRO A 148 -37.35 -31.06 -5.00
C PRO A 148 -37.57 -32.59 -5.17
N VAL A 149 -36.49 -33.39 -5.06
CA VAL A 149 -36.54 -34.88 -4.91
C VAL A 149 -35.41 -35.29 -3.93
N THR A 150 -35.67 -35.59 -2.65
CA THR A 150 -36.31 -36.79 -2.03
C THR A 150 -35.32 -37.93 -1.77
N LEU A 151 -35.25 -38.39 -0.51
CA LEU A 151 -34.42 -39.53 -0.07
C LEU A 151 -34.88 -40.86 -0.68
N THR A 152 -33.97 -41.82 -0.82
CA THR A 152 -34.28 -43.26 -0.94
C THR A 152 -33.28 -44.07 -0.09
N ARG A 153 -33.70 -45.27 0.34
CA ARG A 153 -33.23 -45.96 1.55
C ARG A 153 -32.32 -47.17 1.24
N THR A 154 -31.40 -47.46 2.16
CA THR A 154 -30.33 -48.48 2.06
C THR A 154 -30.77 -49.91 2.39
N HIS A 155 -30.16 -50.94 1.75
CA HIS A 155 -29.72 -52.28 2.27
C HIS A 155 -29.71 -53.39 1.17
N PRO A 156 -28.99 -54.54 1.31
CA PRO A 156 -27.57 -54.68 1.74
C PRO A 156 -26.76 -55.86 1.09
N ALA A 157 -25.46 -55.66 0.79
CA ALA A 157 -24.34 -56.67 0.78
C ALA A 157 -24.46 -58.00 -0.05
N PRO A 158 -23.41 -58.85 -0.15
CA PRO A 158 -21.95 -58.69 0.08
C PRO A 158 -21.20 -58.52 -1.30
N ASP A 159 -19.88 -58.67 -1.50
CA ASP A 159 -18.80 -59.34 -0.77
C ASP A 159 -17.40 -58.69 -1.00
N LEU A 160 -16.35 -59.23 -0.37
CA LEU A 160 -15.00 -58.64 -0.30
C LEU A 160 -14.24 -58.55 -1.64
N ILE A 161 -13.51 -57.44 -1.82
CA ILE A 161 -12.03 -57.43 -1.99
C ILE A 161 -11.49 -56.19 -1.26
N GLN A 162 -10.48 -56.36 -0.41
CA GLN A 162 -9.73 -55.24 0.17
C GLN A 162 -8.63 -54.81 -0.80
N ASP A 163 -8.87 -53.76 -1.59
CA ASP A 163 -7.79 -53.03 -2.26
C ASP A 163 -7.29 -51.92 -1.30
N GLY A 164 -5.97 -51.84 -1.12
CA GLY A 164 -5.36 -50.96 -0.12
C GLY A 164 -5.49 -49.46 -0.46
N PRO A 165 -5.11 -48.54 0.46
CA PRO A 165 -5.10 -47.12 0.16
C PRO A 165 -4.18 -46.85 -1.03
N LYS A 166 -4.79 -46.46 -2.16
CA LYS A 166 -4.09 -46.27 -3.44
C LYS A 166 -2.93 -45.29 -3.25
N LYS A 167 -1.73 -45.69 -3.71
CA LYS A 167 -0.55 -44.84 -3.75
C LYS A 167 -0.89 -43.52 -4.43
N SER A 168 -0.37 -42.42 -3.91
CA SER A 168 -0.56 -41.08 -4.47
C SER A 168 -0.24 -41.07 -5.97
N THR A 169 -1.13 -40.47 -6.76
CA THR A 169 -0.92 -40.22 -8.19
C THR A 169 0.43 -39.53 -8.36
N SER A 170 1.36 -40.18 -9.05
CA SER A 170 2.71 -39.64 -9.23
C SER A 170 2.63 -38.40 -10.11
N ILE A 171 3.11 -37.27 -9.59
CA ILE A 171 3.11 -35.99 -10.29
C ILE A 171 4.38 -35.95 -11.14
N ASP A 172 4.25 -35.91 -12.46
CA ASP A 172 5.39 -35.67 -13.35
C ASP A 172 6.01 -34.29 -13.06
N PRO A 173 7.31 -34.19 -12.72
CA PRO A 173 8.02 -32.93 -12.54
C PRO A 173 7.90 -31.94 -13.71
N SER A 174 7.66 -32.40 -14.95
CA SER A 174 7.52 -31.52 -16.12
C SER A 174 6.36 -30.53 -15.98
N ASN A 175 5.26 -30.92 -15.31
CA ASN A 175 4.09 -30.06 -15.08
C ASN A 175 4.40 -28.85 -14.18
N LEU A 176 5.49 -28.92 -13.40
CA LEU A 176 5.92 -27.82 -12.53
C LEU A 176 6.63 -26.69 -13.30
N ILE A 177 6.96 -26.86 -14.59
CA ILE A 177 7.66 -25.85 -15.38
C ILE A 177 6.80 -24.58 -15.52
N GLY A 178 7.38 -23.43 -15.19
CA GLY A 178 6.75 -22.11 -15.28
C GLY A 178 7.15 -21.16 -14.15
N THR A 179 6.52 -19.99 -14.16
CA THR A 179 6.60 -18.97 -13.09
C THR A 179 5.37 -19.07 -12.20
N TRP A 180 5.59 -19.12 -10.89
CA TRP A 180 4.55 -19.35 -9.88
C TRP A 180 4.66 -18.33 -8.75
N HIS A 181 3.52 -17.90 -8.23
CA HIS A 181 3.42 -16.94 -7.12
C HIS A 181 2.71 -17.55 -5.91
N THR A 182 3.16 -17.16 -4.72
CA THR A 182 2.36 -17.26 -3.50
C THR A 182 2.64 -16.08 -2.57
N ARG A 183 1.70 -15.79 -1.67
CA ARG A 183 1.77 -14.71 -0.68
C ARG A 183 1.53 -15.28 0.70
N VAL A 184 2.43 -14.99 1.64
CA VAL A 184 2.37 -15.51 3.01
C VAL A 184 2.63 -14.42 4.03
N SER A 185 1.90 -14.41 5.15
CA SER A 185 2.17 -13.50 6.27
C SER A 185 3.00 -14.20 7.35
N ARG A 186 4.03 -13.54 7.87
CA ARG A 186 4.86 -14.01 8.97
C ARG A 186 4.86 -12.97 10.09
N GLY A 187 3.96 -13.16 11.07
CA GLY A 187 3.60 -12.08 11.98
C GLY A 187 2.89 -10.97 11.21
N THR A 188 3.36 -9.73 11.34
CA THR A 188 2.85 -8.57 10.61
C THR A 188 3.50 -8.36 9.23
N THR A 189 4.66 -8.98 8.95
CA THR A 189 5.33 -8.88 7.63
C THR A 189 4.61 -9.73 6.59
N GLN A 190 4.26 -9.13 5.45
CA GLN A 190 3.86 -9.86 4.25
C GLN A 190 5.11 -10.25 3.46
N HIS A 191 5.14 -11.49 2.97
CA HIS A 191 6.13 -11.98 2.02
C HIS A 191 5.45 -12.33 0.71
N ASP A 192 5.97 -11.83 -0.40
CA ASP A 192 5.61 -12.25 -1.75
C ASP A 192 6.72 -13.14 -2.32
N LEU A 193 6.34 -14.34 -2.76
CA LEU A 193 7.26 -15.39 -3.19
C LEU A 193 7.06 -15.66 -4.67
N LEU A 194 8.15 -15.57 -5.44
CA LEU A 194 8.21 -15.93 -6.85
C LEU A 194 9.07 -17.18 -7.03
N LEU A 195 8.47 -18.28 -7.47
CA LEU A 195 9.13 -19.54 -7.78
C LEU A 195 9.14 -19.76 -9.30
N VAL A 196 10.33 -19.71 -9.90
CA VAL A 196 10.54 -20.01 -11.33
C VAL A 196 11.16 -21.40 -11.44
N ILE A 197 10.52 -22.29 -12.20
CA ILE A 197 10.99 -23.65 -12.48
C ILE A 197 11.21 -23.75 -14.00
N LYS A 198 12.45 -24.04 -14.40
CA LYS A 198 12.90 -24.08 -15.79
C LYS A 198 12.66 -25.45 -16.44
N PRO A 199 12.71 -25.56 -17.79
CA PRO A 199 12.64 -26.84 -18.50
C PRO A 199 13.72 -27.86 -18.14
N ASN A 200 14.89 -27.43 -17.67
CA ASN A 200 15.96 -28.31 -17.16
C ASN A 200 15.76 -28.74 -15.68
N LEU A 201 14.59 -28.45 -15.10
CA LEU A 201 14.23 -28.70 -13.69
C LEU A 201 15.15 -28.01 -12.66
N GLU A 202 15.96 -27.03 -13.05
CA GLU A 202 16.47 -26.03 -12.12
C GLU A 202 15.32 -25.13 -11.65
N TRP A 203 15.39 -24.68 -10.39
CA TRP A 203 14.48 -23.67 -9.88
C TRP A 203 15.19 -22.54 -9.14
N SER A 204 14.55 -21.38 -9.12
CA SER A 204 14.91 -20.24 -8.28
C SER A 204 13.68 -19.71 -7.55
N LEU A 205 13.81 -19.54 -6.23
CA LEU A 205 12.79 -18.97 -5.36
C LEU A 205 13.29 -17.61 -4.85
N SER A 206 12.63 -16.54 -5.23
CA SER A 206 12.83 -15.21 -4.64
C SER A 206 11.73 -14.91 -3.63
N SER A 207 12.09 -14.34 -2.49
CA SER A 207 11.17 -13.94 -1.41
C SER A 207 11.37 -12.46 -1.13
N MET A 208 10.39 -11.64 -1.47
CA MET A 208 10.37 -10.20 -1.18
C MET A 208 9.63 -9.94 0.12
N MET A 209 10.28 -9.26 1.05
CA MET A 209 9.66 -8.60 2.20
C MET A 209 9.58 -7.10 1.92
N GLU A 210 8.46 -6.49 2.33
CA GLU A 210 8.21 -5.05 2.30
C GLU A 210 8.26 -4.52 3.74
N PHE A 211 8.99 -3.43 3.97
CA PHE A 211 9.13 -2.79 5.27
C PHE A 211 8.85 -1.30 5.14
N ASP A 212 7.57 -0.94 5.26
CA ASP A 212 7.10 0.43 5.35
C ASP A 212 7.48 1.06 6.70
N GLY A 213 7.81 2.34 6.71
CA GLY A 213 8.19 3.01 7.95
C GLY A 213 8.60 4.47 7.84
N ILE A 214 9.29 4.93 8.88
CA ILE A 214 9.81 6.30 9.00
C ILE A 214 11.31 6.21 9.24
N LEU A 215 12.11 6.82 8.37
CA LEU A 215 13.56 6.91 8.48
C LEU A 215 13.96 8.18 9.22
N ASN A 216 14.75 8.06 10.28
CA ASN A 216 15.62 9.14 10.73
C ASN A 216 17.03 8.84 10.22
N ALA A 217 17.63 9.72 9.44
CA ALA A 217 18.98 9.56 8.90
C ALA A 217 19.71 10.91 8.86
N GLU A 218 20.54 11.17 9.87
CA GLU A 218 21.19 12.47 10.10
C GLU A 218 22.59 12.25 10.70
N SER A 219 23.57 13.10 10.36
CA SER A 219 24.93 13.06 10.92
C SER A 219 25.62 11.68 10.79
N GLY A 220 25.35 10.93 9.72
CA GLY A 220 25.91 9.59 9.47
C GLY A 220 25.27 8.46 10.28
N LEU A 221 24.20 8.70 11.04
CA LEU A 221 23.44 7.71 11.81
C LEU A 221 22.04 7.53 11.22
N TRP A 222 21.59 6.28 11.07
CA TRP A 222 20.22 5.99 10.62
C TRP A 222 19.45 5.06 11.57
N SER A 223 18.14 5.25 11.64
CA SER A 223 17.19 4.35 12.29
C SER A 223 15.83 4.35 11.55
N LEU A 224 15.26 3.17 11.38
CA LEU A 224 13.97 2.94 10.73
C LEU A 224 12.94 2.51 11.76
N GLU A 225 11.95 3.35 12.00
CA GLU A 225 10.79 3.07 12.83
C GLU A 225 9.73 2.29 12.03
N ARG A 226 8.95 1.45 12.71
CA ARG A 226 7.91 0.54 12.17
C ARG A 226 8.36 -0.64 11.31
N ALA A 227 9.64 -0.77 10.94
CA ALA A 227 10.16 -2.02 10.37
C ALA A 227 9.80 -3.22 11.27
N ASN A 228 8.87 -4.04 10.78
CA ASN A 228 8.09 -5.02 11.54
C ASN A 228 8.97 -5.83 12.52
N THR A 229 8.75 -5.61 13.83
CA THR A 229 9.74 -5.89 14.87
C THR A 229 9.83 -7.36 15.26
N PHE A 230 10.43 -8.17 14.41
CA PHE A 230 11.02 -9.45 14.83
C PHE A 230 12.06 -9.19 15.94
N ARG A 231 11.64 -9.44 17.19
CA ARG A 231 12.44 -9.35 18.43
C ARG A 231 12.77 -7.93 18.95
N GLY A 232 11.87 -6.96 18.77
CA GLY A 232 11.84 -5.75 19.61
C GLY A 232 13.04 -4.79 19.53
N LEU A 233 13.92 -4.95 18.54
CA LEU A 233 15.02 -4.03 18.25
C LEU A 233 14.72 -3.31 16.93
N GLY A 234 14.63 -1.98 16.96
CA GLY A 234 14.47 -1.16 15.76
C GLY A 234 15.67 -1.27 14.83
N TRP A 235 15.43 -1.20 13.52
CA TRP A 235 16.46 -1.30 12.50
C TRP A 235 17.30 -0.01 12.51
N LYS A 236 18.63 -0.12 12.57
CA LYS A 236 19.52 1.05 12.71
C LYS A 236 20.96 0.76 12.33
N GLY A 237 21.75 1.81 12.13
CA GLY A 237 23.18 1.71 11.90
C GLY A 237 23.84 3.04 11.53
N THR A 238 24.95 2.96 10.79
CA THR A 238 25.60 4.13 10.20
C THR A 238 25.39 4.16 8.69
N TYR A 239 25.50 5.35 8.10
CA TYR A 239 25.66 5.54 6.65
C TYR A 239 26.85 6.46 6.36
N ARG A 240 27.34 6.39 5.12
CA ARG A 240 28.34 7.32 4.58
C ARG A 240 28.08 7.54 3.10
N ILE A 241 27.89 8.79 2.67
CA ILE A 241 27.88 9.16 1.26
C ILE A 241 29.27 8.86 0.67
N THR A 242 29.31 8.16 -0.47
CA THR A 242 30.57 7.76 -1.14
C THR A 242 30.74 8.42 -2.50
N ALA A 243 29.63 8.81 -3.16
CA ALA A 243 29.58 9.66 -4.35
C ALA A 243 28.18 10.29 -4.48
N PRO A 244 27.95 11.29 -5.34
CA PRO A 244 26.65 11.98 -5.47
C PRO A 244 25.43 11.09 -5.83
N ASN A 245 25.68 9.84 -6.26
CA ASN A 245 24.65 8.82 -6.53
C ASN A 245 24.99 7.46 -5.89
N ALA A 246 25.80 7.45 -4.81
CA ALA A 246 26.11 6.25 -4.04
C ALA A 246 26.38 6.53 -2.55
N PHE A 247 25.92 5.62 -1.69
CA PHE A 247 26.27 5.60 -0.28
C PHE A 247 26.46 4.17 0.21
N ALA A 248 27.04 4.01 1.41
CA ALA A 248 27.18 2.71 2.06
C ALA A 248 26.55 2.74 3.46
N THR A 249 26.02 1.61 3.91
CA THR A 249 25.47 1.45 5.26
C THR A 249 26.15 0.34 6.05
N SER A 250 26.06 0.43 7.37
CA SER A 250 26.36 -0.64 8.32
C SER A 250 25.17 -0.82 9.29
N GLY A 251 25.29 -1.78 10.23
CA GLY A 251 24.26 -2.06 11.24
C GLY A 251 23.26 -3.11 10.77
N SER A 252 21.96 -2.86 10.95
CA SER A 252 20.89 -3.80 10.58
C SER A 252 20.87 -4.17 9.09
N VAL A 253 21.35 -3.26 8.23
CA VAL A 253 21.60 -3.50 6.80
C VAL A 253 22.99 -3.01 6.45
N GLN A 254 23.88 -3.94 6.09
CA GLN A 254 25.21 -3.64 5.58
C GLN A 254 25.20 -3.82 4.05
N ALA A 255 25.17 -2.72 3.30
CA ALA A 255 25.11 -2.73 1.84
C ALA A 255 25.82 -1.52 1.24
N ASN A 256 26.22 -1.66 -0.03
CA ASN A 256 26.53 -0.52 -0.90
C ASN A 256 25.30 -0.22 -1.75
N TRP A 257 24.96 1.06 -1.87
CA TRP A 257 23.76 1.57 -2.52
C TRP A 257 24.13 2.39 -3.75
N LYS A 258 23.37 2.20 -4.83
CA LYS A 258 23.45 3.00 -6.05
C LYS A 258 22.08 3.60 -6.32
N ARG A 259 22.02 4.88 -6.65
CA ARG A 259 20.77 5.56 -6.99
C ARG A 259 20.18 4.95 -8.27
N LEU A 260 18.88 4.69 -8.25
CA LEU A 260 18.09 4.42 -9.44
C LEU A 260 17.64 5.77 -10.02
N MET A 261 17.61 5.87 -11.35
CA MET A 261 16.99 7.02 -12.01
C MET A 261 15.47 6.98 -11.83
N THR A 262 14.80 8.11 -12.00
CA THR A 262 13.33 8.14 -12.11
C THR A 262 12.85 7.14 -13.16
N ASP A 263 11.79 6.40 -12.86
CA ASP A 263 11.19 5.34 -13.69
C ASP A 263 12.10 4.13 -14.00
N GLN A 264 13.31 4.07 -13.43
CA GLN A 264 14.21 2.92 -13.58
C GLN A 264 13.81 1.77 -12.65
N ASN A 265 13.30 0.68 -13.23
CA ASN A 265 13.09 -0.57 -12.50
C ASN A 265 14.42 -1.12 -11.91
N PRO A 266 14.42 -1.67 -10.69
CA PRO A 266 15.62 -2.24 -10.07
C PRO A 266 16.22 -3.40 -10.89
N SER A 267 17.53 -3.40 -11.08
CA SER A 267 18.20 -4.40 -11.94
C SER A 267 18.36 -5.78 -11.31
N ARG A 268 18.12 -5.89 -9.99
CA ARG A 268 18.43 -7.06 -9.16
C ARG A 268 17.21 -7.77 -8.58
N ILE A 269 16.01 -7.24 -8.79
CA ILE A 269 14.74 -7.86 -8.39
C ILE A 269 14.05 -8.41 -9.66
N PRO A 270 13.50 -9.64 -9.67
CA PRO A 270 12.71 -10.14 -10.79
C PRO A 270 11.54 -9.19 -11.10
N ALA A 271 11.34 -8.86 -12.38
CA ALA A 271 10.34 -7.86 -12.78
C ALA A 271 8.91 -8.26 -12.37
N GLU A 272 8.60 -9.56 -12.39
CA GLU A 272 7.34 -10.12 -11.93
C GLU A 272 7.13 -9.87 -10.43
N LEU A 273 8.19 -10.03 -9.62
CA LEU A 273 8.15 -9.83 -8.17
C LEU A 273 8.11 -8.33 -7.82
N TRP A 274 8.84 -7.50 -8.56
CA TRP A 274 8.75 -6.04 -8.47
C TRP A 274 7.36 -5.52 -8.84
N ASN A 275 6.68 -6.12 -9.82
CA ASN A 275 5.30 -5.77 -10.20
C ASN A 275 4.23 -6.32 -9.23
N LEU A 276 4.59 -7.26 -8.34
CA LEU A 276 3.73 -7.76 -7.26
C LEU A 276 3.82 -6.93 -5.97
N ARG A 277 4.75 -5.95 -5.89
CA ARG A 277 4.84 -5.01 -4.78
C ARG A 277 3.54 -4.21 -4.64
N ARG A 278 3.19 -3.81 -3.42
CA ARG A 278 2.14 -2.80 -3.22
C ARG A 278 2.70 -1.44 -3.63
N GLU A 279 1.84 -0.55 -4.10
CA GLU A 279 2.16 0.87 -4.05
C GLU A 279 2.35 1.23 -2.56
N ALA A 280 3.52 1.78 -2.23
CA ALA A 280 3.97 1.89 -0.85
C ALA A 280 2.92 2.59 0.03
N THR A 281 2.34 1.85 0.97
CA THR A 281 1.23 2.32 1.80
C THR A 281 1.69 3.56 2.55
N SER A 282 1.14 4.74 2.22
CA SER A 282 1.72 6.03 2.66
C SER A 282 1.66 6.19 4.17
N VAL A 283 2.74 5.82 4.86
CA VAL A 283 2.82 5.83 6.33
C VAL A 283 2.72 7.28 6.82
N PRO A 284 1.74 7.62 7.69
CA PRO A 284 1.71 8.94 8.31
C PRO A 284 2.96 9.11 9.18
N VAL A 285 3.69 10.21 9.00
CA VAL A 285 4.99 10.42 9.65
C VAL A 285 4.78 11.02 11.04
N PHE A 286 4.48 10.15 12.01
CA PHE A 286 4.01 10.53 13.36
C PHE A 286 4.97 11.36 14.21
N GLN A 287 6.22 11.53 13.79
CA GLN A 287 7.23 12.35 14.45
C GLN A 287 8.08 13.08 13.41
N LEU A 288 8.54 14.29 13.74
CA LEU A 288 9.58 14.96 12.96
C LEU A 288 10.86 14.11 13.04
N LYS A 289 11.24 13.52 11.90
CA LYS A 289 12.52 12.84 11.68
C LYS A 289 13.28 13.58 10.58
N THR A 290 14.58 13.74 10.75
CA THR A 290 15.45 14.33 9.72
C THR A 290 15.92 13.25 8.75
N VAL A 291 16.04 13.58 7.48
CA VAL A 291 16.77 12.78 6.48
C VAL A 291 17.70 13.72 5.70
N ASP A 292 19.00 13.41 5.69
CA ASP A 292 20.00 14.07 4.85
C ASP A 292 19.51 14.10 3.39
N PRO A 293 19.42 15.27 2.72
CA PRO A 293 18.87 15.39 1.36
C PRO A 293 19.54 14.49 0.32
N ASP A 294 20.83 14.17 0.49
CA ASP A 294 21.59 13.27 -0.38
C ASP A 294 21.10 11.81 -0.36
N LEU A 295 20.34 11.40 0.68
CA LEU A 295 19.73 10.08 0.79
C LEU A 295 18.35 9.99 0.14
N VAL A 296 17.73 11.12 -0.21
CA VAL A 296 16.36 11.15 -0.76
C VAL A 296 16.34 10.58 -2.19
N GLY A 297 15.38 9.71 -2.47
CA GLY A 297 15.21 9.04 -3.76
C GLY A 297 15.07 7.52 -3.64
N GLN A 298 15.26 6.82 -4.75
CA GLN A 298 15.21 5.36 -4.81
C GLN A 298 16.60 4.78 -5.08
N TRP A 299 16.93 3.69 -4.39
CA TRP A 299 18.26 3.09 -4.36
C TRP A 299 18.18 1.57 -4.54
N GLU A 300 19.07 0.99 -5.34
CA GLU A 300 19.30 -0.47 -5.35
C GLU A 300 20.61 -0.81 -4.63
N GLY A 301 20.65 -1.96 -3.97
CA GLY A 301 21.82 -2.42 -3.23
C GLY A 301 21.90 -3.94 -3.10
N SER A 302 23.04 -4.42 -2.63
CA SER A 302 23.24 -5.82 -2.27
C SER A 302 24.26 -5.94 -1.15
N GLY A 303 24.03 -6.85 -0.22
CA GLY A 303 24.84 -6.97 0.99
C GLY A 303 24.24 -7.97 1.98
N THR A 304 24.26 -7.65 3.27
CA THR A 304 23.80 -8.55 4.34
C THR A 304 22.90 -7.86 5.35
N TYR A 305 21.91 -8.61 5.85
CA TYR A 305 21.07 -8.25 7.00
C TYR A 305 20.99 -9.45 7.97
N ALA A 306 20.17 -9.36 9.02
CA ALA A 306 20.05 -10.41 10.04
C ALA A 306 19.65 -11.82 9.52
N GLY A 307 19.03 -11.93 8.34
CA GLY A 307 18.70 -13.22 7.71
C GLY A 307 19.81 -13.80 6.81
N GLY A 308 20.83 -13.02 6.47
CA GLY A 308 21.93 -13.42 5.60
C GLY A 308 22.17 -12.46 4.43
N PRO A 309 22.79 -12.93 3.32
CA PRO A 309 23.01 -12.14 2.12
C PRO A 309 21.71 -11.92 1.32
N ALA A 310 21.40 -10.66 0.98
CA ALA A 310 20.19 -10.27 0.28
C ALA A 310 20.42 -9.15 -0.74
N THR A 311 19.45 -8.98 -1.63
CA THR A 311 19.30 -7.80 -2.49
C THR A 311 18.34 -6.82 -1.82
N PHE A 312 18.58 -5.52 -1.98
CA PHE A 312 17.78 -4.46 -1.37
C PHE A 312 17.32 -3.44 -2.40
N VAL A 313 16.13 -2.90 -2.21
CA VAL A 313 15.70 -1.62 -2.80
C VAL A 313 15.15 -0.74 -1.69
N TRP A 314 15.59 0.51 -1.63
CA TRP A 314 15.16 1.45 -0.59
C TRP A 314 14.64 2.72 -1.25
N ALA A 315 13.37 3.04 -1.01
CA ALA A 315 12.75 4.31 -1.39
C ALA A 315 12.65 5.22 -0.17
N ILE A 316 13.26 6.41 -0.24
CA ILE A 316 13.39 7.37 0.85
C ILE A 316 12.78 8.70 0.39
N GLN A 317 11.72 9.16 1.04
CA GLN A 317 11.02 10.41 0.70
C GLN A 317 11.60 11.62 1.46
N PRO A 318 11.45 12.86 0.93
CA PRO A 318 11.80 14.08 1.67
C PRO A 318 11.04 14.22 3.00
N SER A 319 9.90 13.56 3.12
CA SER A 319 9.04 13.54 4.31
C SER A 319 9.48 12.55 5.39
N ALA A 320 10.65 11.92 5.27
CA ALA A 320 11.10 10.79 6.09
C ALA A 320 10.28 9.48 5.96
N ALA A 321 9.18 9.48 5.21
CA ALA A 321 8.48 8.24 4.86
C ALA A 321 9.36 7.35 3.97
N THR A 322 9.32 6.03 4.18
CA THR A 322 10.21 5.11 3.45
C THR A 322 9.62 3.71 3.28
N ASP A 323 10.06 3.02 2.25
CA ASP A 323 9.85 1.59 2.02
C ASP A 323 11.21 0.92 1.74
N LEU A 324 11.52 -0.12 2.50
CA LEU A 324 12.71 -0.96 2.34
C LEU A 324 12.27 -2.36 1.90
N LEU A 325 12.49 -2.66 0.62
CA LEU A 325 12.31 -4.01 0.07
C LEU A 325 13.56 -4.85 0.28
N ILE A 326 13.37 -6.07 0.77
CA ILE A 326 14.44 -7.05 0.99
C ILE A 326 14.10 -8.32 0.21
N VAL A 327 14.97 -8.69 -0.73
CA VAL A 327 14.79 -9.85 -1.61
C VAL A 327 15.87 -10.89 -1.32
N ASP A 328 15.45 -11.93 -0.61
CA ASP A 328 16.20 -13.18 -0.50
C ASP A 328 16.04 -13.98 -1.81
N SER A 329 17.05 -14.77 -2.19
CA SER A 329 16.97 -15.62 -3.37
C SER A 329 17.69 -16.95 -3.20
N LEU A 330 16.94 -18.03 -3.36
CA LEU A 330 17.38 -19.42 -3.24
C LEU A 330 17.34 -20.11 -4.61
N LYS A 331 18.15 -21.16 -4.77
CA LYS A 331 18.23 -21.97 -6.00
C LYS A 331 18.31 -23.45 -5.67
N GLY A 332 17.85 -24.29 -6.59
CA GLY A 332 17.84 -25.74 -6.42
C GLY A 332 17.49 -26.48 -7.70
N THR A 333 17.25 -27.78 -7.56
CA THR A 333 16.71 -28.66 -8.61
C THR A 333 15.44 -29.35 -8.13
N VAL A 334 14.58 -29.75 -9.06
CA VAL A 334 13.48 -30.69 -8.76
C VAL A 334 14.05 -32.10 -8.79
N GLN A 335 13.75 -32.91 -7.77
CA GLN A 335 14.14 -34.31 -7.68
C GLN A 335 12.93 -35.17 -7.31
N THR A 336 12.68 -36.26 -8.02
CA THR A 336 11.63 -37.21 -7.63
C THR A 336 12.13 -38.11 -6.51
N LYS A 337 11.41 -38.17 -5.39
CA LYS A 337 11.67 -39.12 -4.29
C LYS A 337 10.35 -39.74 -3.84
N ASP A 338 10.34 -41.05 -3.60
CA ASP A 338 9.18 -41.82 -3.14
C ASP A 338 7.92 -41.66 -4.05
N GLY A 339 8.12 -41.34 -5.33
CA GLY A 339 7.06 -41.09 -6.31
C GLY A 339 6.54 -39.64 -6.39
N LEU A 340 7.09 -38.70 -5.59
CA LEU A 340 6.69 -37.30 -5.55
C LEU A 340 7.85 -36.35 -5.93
N PRO A 341 7.59 -35.25 -6.65
CA PRO A 341 8.58 -34.19 -6.85
C PRO A 341 8.93 -33.47 -5.54
N GLN A 342 10.22 -33.23 -5.33
CA GLN A 342 10.75 -32.42 -4.23
C GLN A 342 11.61 -31.28 -4.78
N LEU A 343 11.36 -30.06 -4.31
CA LEU A 343 12.24 -28.93 -4.50
C LEU A 343 13.44 -29.11 -3.56
N GLN A 344 14.61 -29.44 -4.15
CA GLN A 344 15.86 -29.67 -3.44
C GLN A 344 16.77 -28.43 -3.56
N PRO A 345 16.98 -27.65 -2.48
CA PRO A 345 17.90 -26.51 -2.51
C PRO A 345 19.36 -26.94 -2.75
N VAL A 346 20.17 -26.11 -3.41
CA VAL A 346 21.63 -26.35 -3.53
C VAL A 346 22.30 -26.30 -2.16
N GLN A 347 21.82 -25.46 -1.25
CA GLN A 347 22.39 -25.31 0.09
C GLN A 347 21.91 -26.44 1.01
N LYS A 348 22.80 -27.39 1.32
CA LYS A 348 22.52 -28.60 2.14
C LYS A 348 21.87 -28.37 3.51
N LYS A 349 21.92 -27.15 4.07
CA LYS A 349 21.29 -26.77 5.35
C LYS A 349 19.81 -26.39 5.23
N GLN A 350 19.28 -26.20 4.02
CA GLN A 350 17.90 -25.77 3.80
C GLN A 350 16.95 -26.97 3.67
N GLN A 351 15.76 -26.83 4.23
CA GLN A 351 14.75 -27.89 4.29
C GLN A 351 14.22 -28.21 2.88
N ARG A 352 14.08 -29.51 2.58
CA ARG A 352 13.45 -29.99 1.34
C ARG A 352 11.96 -29.70 1.38
N VAL A 353 11.37 -29.45 0.22
CA VAL A 353 9.94 -29.09 0.10
C VAL A 353 9.29 -30.02 -0.93
N SER A 354 8.33 -30.84 -0.50
CA SER A 354 7.64 -31.83 -1.36
C SER A 354 6.40 -31.22 -2.01
N VAL A 355 6.15 -31.54 -3.28
CA VAL A 355 4.86 -31.28 -3.93
C VAL A 355 3.87 -32.38 -3.52
N ILE A 356 2.69 -31.98 -3.03
CA ILE A 356 1.67 -32.91 -2.51
C ILE A 356 0.35 -32.89 -3.29
N ALA A 357 0.13 -31.87 -4.11
CA ALA A 357 -1.02 -31.77 -5.01
C ALA A 357 -0.69 -30.84 -6.18
N PHE A 358 -1.24 -31.12 -7.36
CA PHE A 358 -1.08 -30.34 -8.58
C PHE A 358 -2.43 -30.23 -9.31
N ASN A 359 -2.68 -29.10 -9.97
CA ASN A 359 -3.76 -28.88 -10.92
C ASN A 359 -3.33 -27.88 -12.01
N ASP A 360 -4.16 -27.70 -13.02
CA ASP A 360 -3.85 -26.95 -14.26
C ASP A 360 -3.44 -25.47 -14.04
N HIS A 361 -3.70 -24.90 -12.86
CA HIS A 361 -3.45 -23.50 -12.53
C HIS A 361 -2.59 -23.31 -11.26
N GLY A 362 -2.20 -24.38 -10.56
CA GLY A 362 -1.53 -24.27 -9.27
C GLY A 362 -1.09 -25.60 -8.67
N PHE A 363 -0.21 -25.52 -7.67
CA PHE A 363 0.24 -26.69 -6.92
C PHE A 363 0.41 -26.38 -5.43
N THR A 364 0.39 -27.41 -4.59
CA THR A 364 0.61 -27.28 -3.15
C THR A 364 1.90 -27.95 -2.74
N THR A 365 2.74 -27.22 -2.02
CA THR A 365 3.99 -27.72 -1.43
C THR A 365 3.89 -27.86 0.08
N THR A 366 4.58 -28.85 0.66
CA THR A 366 4.78 -28.96 2.11
C THR A 366 6.25 -29.10 2.48
N ASP A 367 6.64 -28.50 3.61
CA ASP A 367 7.89 -28.81 4.31
C ASP A 367 7.70 -29.89 5.41
N GLY A 368 6.46 -30.39 5.59
CA GLY A 368 6.04 -31.27 6.68
C GLY A 368 5.43 -30.54 7.88
N LYS A 369 5.38 -29.20 7.88
CA LYS A 369 4.77 -28.37 8.94
C LYS A 369 3.80 -27.32 8.39
N THR A 370 4.07 -26.82 7.20
CA THR A 370 3.37 -25.73 6.53
C THR A 370 3.04 -26.13 5.10
N ASN A 371 1.85 -25.75 4.63
CA ASN A 371 1.40 -26.02 3.26
C ASN A 371 1.25 -24.68 2.52
N LEU A 372 1.96 -24.50 1.41
CA LEU A 372 1.88 -23.31 0.57
C LEU A 372 1.18 -23.64 -0.75
N LYS A 373 0.20 -22.82 -1.13
CA LYS A 373 -0.50 -22.90 -2.42
C LYS A 373 0.14 -21.93 -3.40
N TRP A 374 0.63 -22.46 -4.51
CA TRP A 374 1.24 -21.71 -5.61
C TRP A 374 0.23 -21.56 -6.75
N ASN A 375 0.10 -20.35 -7.27
CA ASN A 375 -0.73 -20.05 -8.44
C ASN A 375 0.18 -19.76 -9.63
N LYS A 376 -0.19 -20.20 -10.84
CA LYS A 376 0.59 -19.93 -12.05
C LYS A 376 0.49 -18.46 -12.39
N LEU A 377 1.63 -17.76 -12.43
CA LEU A 377 1.66 -16.37 -12.82
C LEU A 377 1.59 -16.31 -14.35
N GLN A 378 0.45 -15.85 -14.88
CA GLN A 378 0.32 -15.65 -16.32
C GLN A 378 1.35 -14.61 -16.77
N GLN A 379 2.19 -14.96 -17.74
CA GLN A 379 3.02 -13.97 -18.40
C GLN A 379 2.08 -12.99 -19.13
N PRO A 380 2.31 -11.66 -19.02
CA PRO A 380 1.59 -10.72 -19.87
C PRO A 380 1.90 -11.08 -21.33
N GLN A 381 0.86 -11.27 -22.15
CA GLN A 381 1.06 -11.60 -23.56
C GLN A 381 1.85 -10.47 -24.21
N SER A 382 3.04 -10.81 -24.72
CA SER A 382 3.84 -9.92 -25.56
C SER A 382 2.97 -9.43 -26.71
N THR A 383 2.73 -8.13 -26.77
CA THR A 383 1.83 -7.52 -27.75
C THR A 383 2.52 -7.49 -29.11
N GLU A 384 2.50 -8.62 -29.82
CA GLU A 384 3.19 -8.77 -31.09
C GLU A 384 2.59 -7.83 -32.15
N THR A 385 3.42 -6.85 -32.53
CA THR A 385 3.62 -6.43 -33.92
C THR A 385 2.35 -6.25 -34.76
N ARG A 386 1.51 -5.27 -34.38
CA ARG A 386 0.55 -4.70 -35.34
C ARG A 386 1.21 -3.58 -36.15
N GLN A 387 1.99 -3.97 -37.15
CA GLN A 387 2.41 -3.07 -38.22
C GLN A 387 1.18 -2.54 -38.98
N LEU A 388 1.16 -1.23 -39.22
CA LEU A 388 0.40 -0.49 -40.23
C LEU A 388 1.26 0.69 -40.69
#